data_AF-A0A833ZEP3-F1
#
_entry.id   AF-A0A833ZEP3-F1
#
_cell.length_a   1.000
_cell.length_b   1.000
_cell.length_c   1.000
_cell.angle_alpha   90.00
_cell.angle_beta   90.00
_cell.angle_gamma   90.00
#
_symmetry.space_group_name_H-M   'P 1'
#
loop_
_entity.id
_entity.type
_entity.pdbx_description
1 polymer ?
#
loop_
_entity_poly.entity_id
_entity_poly.type
_entity_poly.pdbx_seq_one_letter_code
_entity_poly.pdbx_strand_id
1 'polypeptide(L)'
;MGPNIPDRTREVLVSHLASYSMWALQGIEFVVSQLKSMVLTLGLIDLRLTVEQAVLLSRLEEEYQIQKWGNVEWAHDYELQELRARTAAGALFVHLCSESTTIRHKLLQD
;
A
#
# COMPACT_ATOMS: atom_id res chain seq x y z
N MET A 1 21.06 -1.01 16.64
CA MET A 1 19.85 -1.53 17.31
C MET A 1 18.67 -0.69 16.86
N GLY A 2 17.57 -1.31 16.45
CA GLY A 2 16.34 -0.59 16.11
C GLY A 2 15.60 -0.11 17.35
N PRO A 3 14.56 0.74 17.19
CA PRO A 3 13.73 1.17 18.31
C PRO A 3 13.02 -0.02 18.95
N ASN A 4 12.83 0.02 20.28
CA ASN A 4 11.99 -0.96 20.97
C ASN A 4 10.52 -0.66 20.69
N ILE A 5 9.81 -1.62 20.09
CA ILE A 5 8.38 -1.51 19.79
C ILE A 5 7.62 -2.15 20.94
N PRO A 6 6.74 -1.41 21.66
CA PRO A 6 5.97 -1.97 22.78
C PRO A 6 5.12 -3.16 22.36
N ASP A 7 5.00 -4.17 23.22
CA ASP A 7 4.22 -5.39 22.95
C ASP A 7 2.76 -5.08 22.62
N ARG A 8 2.16 -4.12 23.33
CA ARG A 8 0.80 -3.63 23.06
C ARG A 8 0.61 -3.16 21.61
N THR A 9 1.61 -2.52 21.00
CA THR A 9 1.54 -2.06 19.60
C THR A 9 1.51 -3.25 18.65
N ARG A 10 2.32 -4.29 18.94
CA ARG A 10 2.32 -5.53 18.16
C ARG A 10 0.96 -6.23 18.25
N GLU A 11 0.41 -6.35 19.44
CA GLU A 11 -0.90 -6.98 19.67
C GLU A 11 -2.02 -6.29 18.89
N VAL A 12 -2.08 -4.96 18.95
CA VAL A 12 -3.07 -4.16 18.19
C VAL A 12 -2.90 -4.36 16.70
N LEU A 13 -1.66 -4.34 16.18
CA LEU A 13 -1.42 -4.55 14.75
C LEU A 13 -1.81 -5.96 14.30
N VAL A 14 -1.49 -6.99 15.08
CA VAL A 14 -1.88 -8.38 14.78
C VAL A 14 -3.40 -8.52 14.77
N SER A 15 -4.08 -7.94 15.77
CA SER A 15 -5.55 -7.96 15.82
C SER A 15 -6.18 -7.24 14.63
N HIS A 16 -5.60 -6.12 14.19
CA HIS A 16 -6.07 -5.39 13.01
C HIS A 16 -5.88 -6.19 11.73
N LEU A 17 -4.71 -6.82 11.54
CA LEU A 17 -4.46 -7.64 10.36
C LEU A 17 -5.35 -8.91 10.34
N ALA A 18 -5.67 -9.47 11.51
CA ALA A 18 -6.53 -10.65 11.61
C ALA A 18 -7.97 -10.44 11.13
N SER A 19 -8.44 -9.20 10.95
CA SER A 19 -9.78 -8.93 10.39
C SER A 19 -9.84 -9.01 8.87
N TYR A 20 -8.70 -9.07 8.18
CA TYR A 20 -8.65 -9.16 6.72
C TYR A 20 -8.76 -10.62 6.25
N SER A 21 -9.32 -10.81 5.05
CA SER A 21 -9.26 -12.10 4.37
C SER A 21 -7.82 -12.45 3.99
N MET A 22 -7.52 -13.74 3.80
CA MET A 22 -6.19 -14.18 3.35
C MET A 22 -5.76 -13.48 2.04
N TRP A 23 -6.68 -13.24 1.13
CA TRP A 23 -6.40 -12.53 -0.13
C TRP A 23 -6.06 -11.06 0.12
N ALA A 24 -6.82 -10.38 0.97
CA ALA A 24 -6.50 -9.01 1.34
C ALA A 24 -5.15 -8.92 2.08
N LEU A 25 -4.81 -9.89 2.93
CA LEU A 25 -3.49 -9.97 3.56
C LEU A 25 -2.35 -10.14 2.54
N GLN A 26 -2.54 -10.96 1.51
CA GLN A 26 -1.56 -11.08 0.43
C GLN A 26 -1.37 -9.77 -0.34
N GLY A 27 -2.47 -9.04 -0.58
CA GLY A 27 -2.41 -7.70 -1.18
C GLY A 27 -1.70 -6.68 -0.28
N ILE A 28 -1.97 -6.71 1.03
CA ILE A 28 -1.29 -5.87 2.03
C ILE A 28 0.21 -6.15 2.00
N GLU A 29 0.62 -7.42 2.10
CA GLU A 29 2.03 -7.82 2.06
C GLU A 29 2.71 -7.33 0.78
N PHE A 30 2.06 -7.50 -0.37
CA PHE A 30 2.58 -7.03 -1.65
C PHE A 30 2.85 -5.51 -1.65
N VAL A 31 1.91 -4.70 -1.14
CA VAL A 31 2.06 -3.24 -1.04
C VAL A 31 3.13 -2.86 -0.01
N VAL A 32 3.20 -3.55 1.13
CA VAL A 32 4.27 -3.35 2.14
C VAL A 32 5.64 -3.58 1.52
N SER A 33 5.80 -4.63 0.71
CA SER A 33 7.05 -4.95 0.03
C SER A 33 7.45 -3.87 -1.00
N GLN A 34 6.48 -3.22 -1.65
CA GLN A 34 6.74 -2.06 -2.54
C GLN A 34 7.18 -0.81 -1.75
N LEU A 35 6.38 -0.41 -0.76
CA LEU A 35 6.61 0.84 0.00
C LEU A 35 7.65 0.70 1.11
N LYS A 36 8.05 -0.52 1.43
CA LYS A 36 8.94 -0.88 2.56
C LYS A 36 8.45 -0.32 3.89
N SER A 37 7.13 -0.13 4.04
CA SER A 37 6.54 0.54 5.20
C SER A 37 5.10 0.08 5.44
N MET A 38 4.88 -0.61 6.57
CA MET A 38 3.54 -0.98 7.02
C MET A 38 2.64 0.23 7.27
N VAL A 39 3.19 1.31 7.81
CA VAL A 39 2.42 2.51 8.16
C VAL A 39 1.90 3.22 6.90
N LEU A 40 2.73 3.34 5.86
CA LEU A 40 2.31 3.93 4.59
C LEU A 40 1.28 3.04 3.88
N THR A 41 1.46 1.72 3.91
CA THR A 41 0.49 0.77 3.36
C THR A 41 -0.87 0.89 4.03
N LEU A 42 -0.93 0.94 5.37
CA LEU A 42 -2.18 1.14 6.09
C LEU A 42 -2.79 2.51 5.77
N GLY A 43 -2.00 3.58 5.71
CA GLY A 43 -2.49 4.90 5.31
C GLY A 43 -3.07 4.94 3.89
N LEU A 44 -2.49 4.16 2.96
CA LEU A 44 -3.00 4.00 1.60
C LEU A 44 -4.31 3.21 1.56
N ILE A 45 -4.37 2.05 2.24
CA ILE A 45 -5.56 1.19 2.28
C ILE A 45 -6.72 1.86 3.03
N ASP A 46 -6.43 2.68 4.04
CA ASP A 46 -7.43 3.47 4.76
C ASP A 46 -7.83 4.75 4.01
N LEU A 47 -7.40 4.91 2.75
CA LEU A 47 -7.69 6.05 1.88
C LEU A 47 -7.25 7.41 2.46
N ARG A 48 -6.26 7.41 3.37
CA ARG A 48 -5.65 8.63 3.92
C ARG A 48 -4.56 9.19 3.03
N LEU A 49 -4.01 8.37 2.15
CA LEU A 49 -2.98 8.72 1.18
C LEU A 49 -3.43 8.27 -0.21
N THR A 50 -3.10 9.05 -1.24
CA THR A 50 -3.12 8.54 -2.62
C THR A 50 -1.90 7.66 -2.88
N VAL A 51 -1.92 6.91 -3.99
CA VAL A 51 -0.77 6.10 -4.42
C VAL A 51 0.46 6.99 -4.63
N GLU A 52 0.31 8.15 -5.26
CA GLU A 52 1.39 9.08 -5.53
C GLU A 52 2.00 9.62 -4.22
N GLN A 53 1.16 9.93 -3.23
CA GLN A 53 1.61 10.38 -1.92
C GLN A 53 2.36 9.28 -1.18
N ALA A 54 1.81 8.05 -1.15
CA ALA A 54 2.44 6.93 -0.48
C ALA A 54 3.81 6.58 -1.10
N VAL A 55 3.91 6.58 -2.43
CA VAL A 55 5.16 6.35 -3.16
C VAL A 55 6.16 7.48 -2.96
N LEU A 56 5.71 8.74 -2.96
CA LEU A 56 6.61 9.86 -2.65
C LEU A 56 7.18 9.74 -1.24
N LEU A 57 6.34 9.41 -0.25
CA LEU A 57 6.75 9.25 1.14
C LEU A 57 7.70 8.06 1.35
N SER A 58 7.57 6.98 0.57
CA SER A 58 8.50 5.84 0.65
C SER A 58 9.86 6.13 0.02
N ARG A 59 9.96 7.17 -0.82
CA ARG A 59 11.16 7.54 -1.58
C ARG A 59 11.82 8.84 -1.12
N LEU A 60 11.45 9.40 0.03
CA LEU A 60 11.93 10.73 0.47
C LEU A 60 13.45 10.90 0.43
N GLU A 61 14.20 9.85 0.81
CA GLU A 61 15.65 9.87 0.72
C GLU A 61 16.13 9.95 -0.74
N GLU A 62 15.63 9.07 -1.61
CA GLU A 62 15.99 9.05 -3.04
C GLU A 62 15.66 10.38 -3.73
N GLU A 63 14.48 10.94 -3.46
CA GLU A 63 14.08 12.26 -3.98
C GLU A 63 15.05 13.37 -3.52
N TYR A 64 15.50 13.31 -2.27
CA TYR A 64 16.52 14.23 -1.77
C TYR A 64 17.85 14.05 -2.51
N GLN A 65 18.27 12.81 -2.75
CA GLN A 65 19.50 12.49 -3.46
C GLN A 65 19.46 12.96 -4.92
N ILE A 66 18.33 12.76 -5.61
CA ILE A 66 18.08 13.26 -6.97
C ILE A 66 18.18 14.79 -7.01
N GLN A 67 17.61 15.50 -6.02
CA GLN A 67 17.73 16.96 -5.94
C GLN A 67 19.17 17.44 -5.74
N LYS A 68 20.03 16.64 -5.10
CA LYS A 68 21.43 16.99 -4.86
C LYS A 68 22.37 16.62 -6.00
N TRP A 69 22.13 15.50 -6.66
CA TRP A 69 23.08 14.89 -7.61
C TRP A 69 22.53 14.73 -9.02
N GLY A 70 21.29 15.15 -9.25
CA GLY A 70 20.64 15.08 -10.55
C GLY A 70 19.85 13.79 -10.74
N ASN A 71 18.94 13.83 -11.71
CA ASN A 71 18.17 12.67 -12.13
C ASN A 71 18.98 11.80 -13.10
N VAL A 72 18.98 10.49 -12.87
CA VAL A 72 19.41 9.51 -13.87
C VAL A 72 18.17 9.12 -14.67
N GLU A 73 18.04 9.73 -15.85
CA GLU A 73 16.94 9.45 -16.77
C GLU A 73 16.83 7.94 -17.03
N TRP A 74 15.60 7.48 -17.24
CA TRP A 74 15.22 6.08 -17.45
C TRP A 74 15.39 5.17 -16.24
N ALA A 75 16.38 5.36 -15.37
CA ALA A 75 16.50 4.57 -14.14
C ALA A 75 15.45 5.02 -13.13
N HIS A 76 15.58 6.24 -12.59
CA HIS A 76 14.66 6.72 -11.56
C HIS A 76 13.23 6.91 -12.07
N ASP A 77 13.06 7.30 -13.33
CA ASP A 77 11.75 7.51 -13.93
C ASP A 77 10.99 6.19 -14.10
N TYR A 78 11.68 5.16 -14.59
CA TYR A 78 11.08 3.83 -14.73
C TYR A 78 10.73 3.23 -13.37
N GLU A 79 11.67 3.28 -12.42
CA GLU A 79 11.45 2.77 -11.07
C GLU A 79 10.27 3.47 -10.37
N LEU A 80 10.15 4.79 -10.53
CA LEU A 80 9.01 5.55 -10.01
C LEU A 80 7.68 5.06 -10.62
N GLN A 81 7.60 4.92 -11.94
CA GLN A 81 6.36 4.49 -12.59
C GLN A 81 6.02 3.04 -12.27
N GLU A 82 7.01 2.15 -12.24
CA GLU A 82 6.81 0.75 -11.85
C GLU A 82 6.32 0.64 -10.40
N LEU A 83 6.94 1.40 -9.47
CA LEU A 83 6.56 1.41 -8.07
C LEU A 83 5.13 1.93 -7.87
N ARG A 84 4.73 2.99 -8.60
CA ARG A 84 3.35 3.50 -8.61
C ARG A 84 2.37 2.47 -9.15
N ALA A 85 2.68 1.87 -10.30
CA ALA A 85 1.81 0.89 -10.93
C ALA A 85 1.57 -0.34 -10.03
N ARG A 86 2.64 -0.86 -9.42
CA ARG A 86 2.54 -1.99 -8.47
C ARG A 86 1.79 -1.60 -7.21
N THR A 87 2.09 -0.44 -6.62
CA THR A 87 1.41 0.05 -5.42
C THR A 87 -0.09 0.22 -5.68
N ALA A 88 -0.48 0.81 -6.81
CA ALA A 88 -1.88 0.96 -7.22
C ALA A 88 -2.58 -0.38 -7.41
N ALA A 89 -1.94 -1.33 -8.11
CA ALA A 89 -2.50 -2.65 -8.35
C ALA A 89 -2.73 -3.42 -7.03
N GLY A 90 -1.75 -3.37 -6.12
CA GLY A 90 -1.86 -3.98 -4.80
C GLY A 90 -2.98 -3.37 -3.96
N ALA A 91 -3.07 -2.03 -3.90
CA ALA A 91 -4.13 -1.35 -3.17
C ALA A 91 -5.52 -1.67 -3.74
N LEU A 92 -5.68 -1.62 -5.06
CA LEU A 92 -6.93 -2.00 -5.73
C LEU A 92 -7.33 -3.45 -5.40
N PHE A 93 -6.36 -4.38 -5.44
CA PHE A 93 -6.61 -5.77 -5.09
C PHE A 93 -7.09 -5.93 -3.65
N VAL A 94 -6.45 -5.25 -2.68
CA VAL A 94 -6.89 -5.25 -1.27
C VAL A 94 -8.34 -4.77 -1.15
N HIS A 95 -8.69 -3.67 -1.81
CA HIS A 95 -10.05 -3.15 -1.78
C HIS A 95 -11.07 -4.12 -2.36
N LEU A 96 -10.78 -4.71 -3.53
CA LEU A 96 -11.65 -5.70 -4.17
C LEU A 96 -11.83 -6.97 -3.32
N CYS A 97 -10.78 -7.40 -2.60
CA CYS A 97 -10.85 -8.56 -1.70
C CYS A 97 -11.50 -8.27 -0.35
N SER A 98 -11.71 -6.99 -0.03
CA SER A 98 -12.32 -6.53 1.24
C SER A 98 -13.79 -6.12 1.05
N GLU A 99 -14.20 -5.76 -0.16
CA GLU A 99 -15.62 -5.51 -0.47
C GLU A 99 -16.43 -6.82 -0.50
N SER A 100 -17.53 -6.86 0.27
CA SER A 100 -18.52 -7.92 0.11
C SER A 100 -19.29 -7.71 -1.20
N THR A 101 -19.22 -8.69 -2.10
CA THR A 101 -19.94 -8.67 -3.37
C THR A 101 -21.45 -8.77 -3.14
N THR A 102 -22.13 -7.65 -2.91
CA THR A 102 -23.60 -7.60 -3.01
C THR A 102 -24.01 -7.65 -4.48
N ILE A 103 -24.20 -8.86 -5.01
CA ILE A 103 -24.84 -9.06 -6.31
C ILE A 103 -26.31 -8.67 -6.17
N ARG A 104 -26.67 -7.46 -6.62
CA ARG A 104 -28.09 -7.11 -6.80
C ARG A 104 -28.61 -7.80 -8.06
N HIS A 105 -29.31 -8.92 -7.89
CA HIS A 105 -30.15 -9.45 -8.97
C HIS A 105 -31.19 -8.40 -9.33
N LYS A 106 -31.19 -7.94 -10.59
CA LYS A 106 -32.32 -7.19 -11.14
C LYS A 106 -33.50 -8.16 -11.21
N LEU A 107 -34.51 -7.97 -10.37
CA LEU A 107 -35.80 -8.64 -10.53
C LEU A 107 -36.36 -8.19 -11.88
N LEU A 108 -36.42 -9.12 -12.84
CA LEU A 108 -37.24 -8.95 -14.03
C LEU A 108 -38.69 -8.95 -13.53
N GLN A 109 -39.39 -7.81 -13.68
CA GLN A 109 -40.83 -7.75 -13.50
C GLN A 109 -41.46 -8.18 -14.81
N ASP A 110 -42.27 -9.25 -14.75
CA ASP A 110 -43.13 -9.74 -15.83
C ASP A 110 -44.26 -8.73 -16.15
#